data_AF-A0A2D6FZ21-F1
#
_entry.id   AF-A0A2D6FZ21-F1
#
_cell.length_a   1.000
_cell.length_b   1.000
_cell.length_c   1.000
_cell.angle_alpha   90.00
_cell.angle_beta   90.00
_cell.angle_gamma   90.00
#
_symmetry.space_group_name_H-M   'P 1'
#
loop_
_entity.id
_entity.type
_entity.pdbx_description
1 polymer ?
#
loop_
_entity_poly.entity_id
_entity_poly.type
_entity_poly.pdbx_seq_one_letter_code
_entity_poly.pdbx_strand_id
1 'polypeptide(L)'
;MAYESANSSGFSDKWWVPVLGVLMMVICFGPVSQAKAAETGKEIFEDQCTACHTIGKGKLVGPDLAGVTARREKSWLVRQIKDPERLIEEKDPIALQLLREADDVPMSSLDLSDAEVAAVIGYLKSVEKLAVVTTGIPSQYMPTVLISLIVLIGLTLIGLKAGNKNVDVR
;
A
#
# COMPACT_ATOMS: atom_id res chain seq x y z
N MET A 1 19.44 -59.71 -25.46
CA MET A 1 19.23 -59.01 -24.18
C MET A 1 20.23 -57.87 -24.16
N ALA A 2 19.87 -56.65 -24.58
CA ALA A 2 19.07 -55.63 -23.86
C ALA A 2 19.65 -55.40 -22.45
N TYR A 3 20.16 -54.23 -22.04
CA TYR A 3 19.56 -52.88 -22.03
C TYR A 3 20.71 -51.82 -21.93
N GLU A 4 20.91 -50.93 -22.90
CA GLU A 4 20.44 -49.53 -23.00
C GLU A 4 20.82 -48.59 -21.83
N SER A 5 21.87 -47.78 -22.04
CA SER A 5 22.32 -46.69 -21.18
C SER A 5 21.48 -45.42 -21.42
N ALA A 6 20.64 -45.05 -20.46
CA ALA A 6 19.79 -43.86 -20.54
C ALA A 6 20.58 -42.56 -20.27
N ASN A 7 20.95 -41.91 -21.37
CA ASN A 7 20.60 -40.52 -21.70
C ASN A 7 20.83 -39.42 -20.63
N SER A 8 22.04 -38.85 -20.64
CA SER A 8 22.32 -37.51 -20.15
C SER A 8 21.77 -36.46 -21.13
N SER A 9 20.49 -36.09 -21.01
CA SER A 9 20.00 -34.81 -21.53
C SER A 9 20.50 -33.72 -20.58
N GLY A 10 21.46 -32.86 -20.95
CA GLY A 10 21.32 -31.94 -22.07
C GLY A 10 20.68 -30.64 -21.59
N PHE A 11 21.16 -30.07 -20.48
CA PHE A 11 20.86 -28.69 -20.09
C PHE A 11 22.15 -27.91 -20.19
N SER A 12 22.29 -27.09 -21.23
CA SER A 12 23.53 -26.38 -21.53
C SER A 12 23.74 -25.22 -20.55
N ASP A 13 24.88 -25.22 -19.86
CA ASP A 13 25.33 -24.19 -18.90
C ASP A 13 25.61 -22.81 -19.52
N LYS A 14 25.01 -22.49 -20.67
CA LYS A 14 25.28 -21.27 -21.44
C LYS A 14 24.09 -20.30 -21.49
N TRP A 15 22.94 -20.70 -20.97
CA TRP A 15 21.71 -19.89 -20.96
C TRP A 15 21.35 -19.28 -19.59
N TRP A 16 21.98 -19.71 -18.50
CA TRP A 16 21.66 -19.21 -17.16
C TRP A 16 22.27 -17.83 -16.84
N VAL A 17 23.43 -17.50 -17.44
CA VAL A 17 24.10 -16.19 -17.25
C VAL A 17 23.29 -15.00 -17.79
N PRO A 18 22.73 -15.02 -19.01
CA PRO A 18 21.88 -13.92 -19.48
C PRO A 18 20.53 -13.87 -18.75
N VAL A 19 19.97 -15.02 -18.34
CA VAL A 19 18.71 -15.10 -17.59
C VAL A 19 18.88 -14.53 -16.18
N LEU A 20 19.99 -14.82 -15.48
CA LEU A 20 20.30 -14.20 -14.19
C LEU A 20 20.58 -12.69 -14.33
N GLY A 21 21.25 -12.26 -15.40
CA GLY A 21 21.53 -10.84 -15.65
C GLY A 21 20.25 -10.02 -15.88
N VAL A 22 19.30 -10.55 -16.66
CA VAL A 22 17.99 -9.91 -16.89
C VAL A 22 17.14 -9.94 -15.61
N LEU A 23 17.16 -11.03 -14.85
CA LEU A 23 16.45 -11.13 -13.56
C LEU A 23 16.99 -10.12 -12.53
N MET A 24 18.31 -9.95 -12.45
CA MET A 24 18.98 -8.99 -11.55
C MET A 24 18.71 -7.53 -11.94
N MET A 25 18.54 -7.24 -13.24
CA MET A 25 18.20 -5.91 -13.74
C MET A 25 16.74 -5.51 -13.44
N VAL A 26 15.80 -6.46 -13.45
CA VAL A 26 14.39 -6.22 -13.07
C VAL A 26 14.25 -5.96 -11.56
N ILE A 27 15.08 -6.60 -10.72
CA ILE A 27 15.04 -6.43 -9.26
C ILE A 27 15.58 -5.06 -8.82
N CYS A 28 16.57 -4.49 -9.53
CA CYS A 28 17.12 -3.16 -9.23
C CYS A 28 16.25 -1.99 -9.74
N PHE A 29 15.31 -2.23 -10.67
CA PHE A 29 14.32 -1.25 -11.16
C PHE A 29 12.93 -1.47 -10.53
N GLY A 30 12.87 -1.98 -9.28
CA GLY A 30 11.66 -2.00 -8.47
C GLY A 30 11.12 -0.59 -8.14
N PRO A 31 9.92 -0.46 -7.52
CA PRO A 31 9.08 0.74 -7.57
C PRO A 31 9.58 1.88 -6.68
N VAL A 32 10.69 2.52 -7.06
CA VAL A 32 11.19 3.75 -6.43
C VAL A 32 10.19 4.91 -6.56
N SER A 33 9.32 4.89 -7.58
CA SER A 33 8.36 5.97 -7.86
C SER A 33 7.25 6.11 -6.82
N GLN A 34 6.81 5.01 -6.21
CA GLN A 34 5.68 5.04 -5.27
C GLN A 34 6.08 5.63 -3.91
N ALA A 35 7.32 5.38 -3.47
CA ALA A 35 7.84 5.94 -2.22
C ALA A 35 8.00 7.47 -2.28
N LYS A 36 8.45 8.01 -3.43
CA LYS A 36 8.61 9.47 -3.59
C LYS A 36 7.28 10.22 -3.63
N ALA A 37 6.28 9.68 -4.34
CA ALA A 37 4.96 10.31 -4.38
C ALA A 37 4.27 10.34 -3.01
N ALA A 38 4.51 9.34 -2.16
CA ALA A 38 3.99 9.31 -0.80
C ALA A 38 4.64 10.37 0.11
N GLU A 39 5.95 10.61 -0.03
CA GLU A 39 6.62 11.67 0.73
C GLU A 39 6.17 13.06 0.30
N THR A 40 6.11 13.34 -1.02
CA THR A 40 5.60 14.63 -1.52
C THR A 40 4.16 14.88 -1.07
N GLY A 41 3.30 13.86 -1.12
CA GLY A 41 1.92 13.99 -0.65
C GLY A 41 1.82 14.27 0.86
N LYS A 42 2.76 13.73 1.65
CA LYS A 42 2.86 13.97 3.09
C LYS A 42 3.31 15.40 3.39
N GLU A 43 4.35 15.89 2.72
CA GLU A 43 4.84 17.27 2.89
C GLU A 43 3.74 18.29 2.61
N ILE A 44 3.05 18.14 1.47
CA ILE A 44 1.91 19.02 1.12
C ILE A 44 0.80 18.92 2.16
N PHE A 45 0.49 17.72 2.63
CA PHE A 45 -0.53 17.55 3.67
C PHE A 45 -0.17 18.28 4.96
N GLU A 46 1.07 18.13 5.41
CA GLU A 46 1.61 18.80 6.60
C GLU A 46 1.54 20.32 6.45
N ASP A 47 1.93 20.86 5.31
CA ASP A 47 2.02 22.31 5.07
C ASP A 47 0.68 23.00 4.75
N GLN A 48 -0.25 22.31 4.07
CA GLN A 48 -1.44 22.92 3.48
C GLN A 48 -2.76 22.38 4.05
N CYS A 49 -2.76 21.20 4.68
CA CYS A 49 -4.01 20.55 5.12
C CYS A 49 -4.16 20.48 6.64
N THR A 50 -3.08 20.35 7.40
CA THR A 50 -3.13 20.13 8.86
C THR A 50 -3.67 21.31 9.66
N ALA A 51 -3.65 22.52 9.09
CA ALA A 51 -4.24 23.71 9.71
C ALA A 51 -5.75 23.54 9.94
N CYS A 52 -6.43 22.80 9.07
CA CYS A 52 -7.89 22.65 9.11
C CYS A 52 -8.35 21.21 9.34
N HIS A 53 -7.54 20.21 8.98
CA HIS A 53 -7.93 18.80 9.00
C HIS A 53 -7.06 17.96 9.93
N THR A 54 -7.66 16.89 10.45
CA THR A 54 -6.95 15.82 11.15
C THR A 54 -7.11 14.49 10.43
N ILE A 55 -6.32 13.49 10.86
CA ILE A 55 -6.49 12.09 10.47
C ILE A 55 -6.69 11.27 11.76
N GLY A 56 -7.92 10.82 11.99
CA GLY A 56 -8.30 9.93 13.09
C GLY A 56 -8.42 10.62 14.44
N LYS A 57 -8.42 11.96 14.48
CA LYS A 57 -8.50 12.75 15.71
C LYS A 57 -9.78 13.59 15.80
N GLY A 58 -10.71 13.42 14.86
CA GLY A 58 -11.99 14.13 14.81
C GLY A 58 -11.97 15.45 14.04
N LYS A 59 -13.10 16.15 14.06
CA LYS A 59 -13.29 17.46 13.40
C LYS A 59 -12.34 18.49 14.05
N LEU A 60 -11.72 19.32 13.21
CA LEU A 60 -11.02 20.54 13.64
C LEU A 60 -11.78 21.76 13.12
N VAL A 61 -11.35 22.32 11.98
CA VAL A 61 -12.14 23.29 11.20
C VAL A 61 -12.92 22.51 10.14
N GLY A 62 -12.20 21.72 9.35
CA GLY A 62 -12.75 20.74 8.43
C GLY A 62 -13.02 19.39 9.09
N PRO A 63 -13.72 18.48 8.38
CA PRO A 63 -13.97 17.11 8.84
C PRO A 63 -12.68 16.28 8.94
N ASP A 64 -12.75 15.20 9.73
CA ASP A 64 -11.67 14.21 9.82
C ASP A 64 -11.50 13.44 8.48
N LEU A 65 -10.26 13.32 8.04
CA LEU A 65 -9.88 12.68 6.78
C LEU A 65 -9.55 11.19 6.92
N ALA A 66 -9.54 10.62 8.13
CA ALA A 66 -9.36 9.17 8.29
C ALA A 66 -10.40 8.38 7.50
N GLY A 67 -9.99 7.57 6.52
CA GLY A 67 -10.88 6.74 5.71
C GLY A 67 -11.58 7.49 4.56
N VAL A 68 -11.20 8.74 4.29
CA VAL A 68 -11.82 9.56 3.25
C VAL A 68 -11.67 8.94 1.85
N THR A 69 -10.56 8.26 1.56
CA THR A 69 -10.34 7.66 0.23
C THR A 69 -11.19 6.40 -0.01
N ALA A 70 -11.74 5.81 1.05
CA ALA A 70 -12.75 4.77 0.97
C ALA A 70 -14.18 5.33 0.95
N ARG A 71 -14.43 6.49 1.57
CA ARG A 71 -15.77 7.11 1.66
C ARG A 71 -16.20 7.91 0.43
N ARG A 72 -15.25 8.33 -0.42
CA ARG A 72 -15.50 9.24 -1.52
C ARG A 72 -14.78 8.79 -2.78
N GLU A 73 -15.44 9.04 -3.90
CA GLU A 73 -14.88 8.79 -5.23
C GLU A 73 -13.64 9.65 -5.46
N LYS A 74 -12.61 9.05 -6.10
CA LYS A 74 -11.34 9.74 -6.37
C LYS A 74 -11.55 11.02 -7.18
N SER A 75 -12.44 10.99 -8.18
CA SER A 75 -12.73 12.17 -9.01
C SER A 75 -13.36 13.31 -8.22
N TRP A 76 -14.22 12.99 -7.24
CA TRP A 76 -14.80 13.99 -6.35
C TRP A 76 -13.73 14.60 -5.43
N LEU A 77 -12.83 13.76 -4.86
CA LEU A 77 -11.72 14.24 -4.04
C LEU A 77 -10.79 15.18 -4.82
N VAL A 78 -10.48 14.85 -6.08
CA VAL A 78 -9.67 15.73 -6.93
C VAL A 78 -10.34 17.09 -7.12
N ARG A 79 -11.64 17.12 -7.42
CA ARG A 79 -12.38 18.39 -7.56
C ARG A 79 -12.43 19.18 -6.26
N GLN A 80 -12.72 18.50 -5.13
CA GLN A 80 -12.82 19.14 -3.82
C GLN A 80 -11.49 19.77 -3.37
N ILE A 81 -10.36 19.14 -3.68
CA ILE A 81 -9.03 19.65 -3.32
C ILE A 81 -8.58 20.76 -4.28
N LYS A 82 -8.89 20.66 -5.58
CA LYS A 82 -8.48 21.65 -6.58
C LYS A 82 -9.34 22.91 -6.58
N ASP A 83 -10.65 22.74 -6.49
CA ASP A 83 -11.62 23.80 -6.69
C ASP A 83 -12.87 23.54 -5.82
N PRO A 84 -12.73 23.71 -4.50
CA PRO A 84 -13.81 23.50 -3.53
C PRO A 84 -15.00 24.44 -3.77
N GLU A 85 -14.73 25.68 -4.20
CA GLU A 85 -15.73 26.73 -4.41
C GLU A 85 -16.68 26.38 -5.55
N ARG A 86 -16.13 25.85 -6.66
CA ARG A 86 -16.95 25.42 -7.80
C ARG A 86 -17.95 24.32 -7.44
N LEU A 87 -17.62 23.41 -6.51
CA LEU A 87 -18.59 22.42 -6.04
C LEU A 87 -19.76 23.07 -5.28
N ILE A 88 -19.50 24.15 -4.53
CA ILE A 88 -20.53 24.92 -3.83
C ILE A 88 -21.40 25.68 -4.85
N GLU A 89 -20.80 26.30 -5.86
CA GLU A 89 -21.50 27.00 -6.96
C GLU A 89 -22.38 26.04 -7.78
N GLU A 90 -21.87 24.85 -8.09
CA GLU A 90 -22.60 23.76 -8.75
C GLU A 90 -23.72 23.17 -7.87
N LYS A 91 -23.80 23.60 -6.59
CA LYS A 91 -24.73 23.09 -5.58
C LYS A 91 -24.60 21.58 -5.35
N ASP A 92 -23.37 21.08 -5.38
CA ASP A 92 -23.08 19.69 -5.04
C ASP A 92 -23.61 19.39 -3.62
N PRO A 93 -24.48 18.38 -3.45
CA PRO A 93 -25.15 18.15 -2.18
C PRO A 93 -24.17 17.78 -1.05
N ILE A 94 -23.05 17.14 -1.39
CA ILE A 94 -22.01 16.77 -0.42
C ILE A 94 -21.23 18.01 -0.03
N ALA A 95 -20.78 18.82 -0.99
CA ALA A 95 -20.06 20.07 -0.69
C ALA A 95 -20.91 21.02 0.15
N LEU A 96 -22.20 21.19 -0.17
CA LEU A 96 -23.12 22.01 0.62
C LEU A 96 -23.38 21.44 2.02
N GLN A 97 -23.41 20.10 2.16
CA GLN A 97 -23.51 19.47 3.47
C GLN A 97 -22.26 19.77 4.31
N LEU A 98 -21.07 19.54 3.73
CA LEU A 98 -19.80 19.76 4.41
C LEU A 98 -19.62 21.23 4.80
N LEU A 99 -20.05 22.16 3.96
CA LEU A 99 -20.03 23.59 4.26
C LEU A 99 -20.88 23.92 5.49
N ARG A 100 -22.10 23.38 5.58
CA ARG A 100 -22.95 23.54 6.77
C ARG A 100 -22.34 22.90 8.01
N GLU A 101 -21.74 21.72 7.87
CA GLU A 101 -21.05 21.03 8.98
C GLU A 101 -19.78 21.77 9.44
N ALA A 102 -19.20 22.59 8.56
CA ALA A 102 -18.07 23.47 8.82
C ALA A 102 -18.48 24.89 9.22
N ASP A 103 -19.72 25.10 9.66
CA ASP A 103 -20.21 26.40 10.15
C ASP A 103 -20.11 27.52 9.09
N ASP A 104 -20.41 27.17 7.83
CA ASP A 104 -20.32 28.03 6.65
C ASP A 104 -18.91 28.57 6.35
N VAL A 105 -17.86 27.95 6.90
CA VAL A 105 -16.46 28.25 6.56
C VAL A 105 -16.08 27.46 5.29
N PRO A 106 -15.86 28.12 4.14
CA PRO A 106 -15.48 27.44 2.91
C PRO A 106 -14.02 26.98 2.99
N MET A 107 -13.73 25.81 2.40
CA MET A 107 -12.36 25.39 2.13
C MET A 107 -11.80 26.28 1.01
N SER A 108 -10.65 26.90 1.23
CA SER A 108 -9.97 27.73 0.22
C SER A 108 -9.30 26.87 -0.86
N SER A 109 -9.16 27.43 -2.07
CA SER A 109 -8.26 26.86 -3.08
C SER A 109 -6.81 26.89 -2.58
N LEU A 110 -6.08 25.79 -2.81
CA LEU A 110 -4.70 25.61 -2.39
C LEU A 110 -3.70 25.70 -3.58
N ASP A 111 -4.18 26.07 -4.77
CA ASP A 111 -3.40 26.21 -6.01
C ASP A 111 -2.50 25.00 -6.36
N LEU A 112 -2.95 23.80 -6.02
CA LEU A 112 -2.24 22.55 -6.27
C LEU A 112 -2.39 22.08 -7.73
N SER A 113 -1.30 21.59 -8.32
CA SER A 113 -1.30 20.90 -9.61
C SER A 113 -1.96 19.51 -9.51
N ASP A 114 -2.33 18.94 -10.66
CA ASP A 114 -2.94 17.60 -10.71
C ASP A 114 -2.04 16.51 -10.11
N ALA A 115 -0.72 16.66 -10.28
CA ALA A 115 0.26 15.73 -9.73
C ALA A 115 0.34 15.82 -8.20
N GLU A 116 0.29 17.05 -7.66
CA GLU A 116 0.30 17.30 -6.21
C GLU A 116 -0.98 16.79 -5.56
N VAL A 117 -2.14 17.06 -6.16
CA VAL A 117 -3.42 16.50 -5.66
C VAL A 117 -3.41 14.98 -5.69
N ALA A 118 -2.88 14.37 -6.76
CA ALA A 118 -2.73 12.92 -6.82
C ALA A 118 -1.78 12.38 -5.74
N ALA A 119 -0.70 13.12 -5.42
CA ALA A 119 0.25 12.77 -4.37
C ALA A 119 -0.43 12.82 -2.98
N VAL A 120 -1.18 13.88 -2.67
CA VAL A 120 -1.94 14.01 -1.40
C VAL A 120 -2.96 12.90 -1.23
N ILE A 121 -3.76 12.60 -2.28
CA ILE A 121 -4.71 11.48 -2.23
C ILE A 121 -3.98 10.14 -2.04
N GLY A 122 -2.81 9.99 -2.68
CA GLY A 122 -1.94 8.83 -2.51
C GLY A 122 -1.44 8.67 -1.07
N TYR A 123 -1.03 9.78 -0.44
CA TYR A 123 -0.62 9.82 0.95
C TYR A 123 -1.79 9.42 1.89
N LEU A 124 -2.97 10.03 1.74
CA LEU A 124 -4.16 9.68 2.55
C LEU A 124 -4.48 8.18 2.46
N LYS A 125 -4.45 7.62 1.25
CA LYS A 125 -4.65 6.18 1.02
C LYS A 125 -3.57 5.32 1.70
N SER A 126 -2.32 5.78 1.73
CA SER A 126 -1.23 5.07 2.40
C SER A 126 -1.43 5.04 3.92
N VAL A 127 -1.84 6.16 4.52
CA VAL A 127 -2.11 6.27 5.96
C VAL A 127 -3.28 5.37 6.35
N GLU A 128 -4.35 5.36 5.55
CA GLU A 128 -5.49 4.46 5.76
C GLU A 128 -5.08 2.98 5.68
N LYS A 129 -4.26 2.61 4.69
CA LYS A 129 -3.73 1.24 4.57
C LYS A 129 -2.92 0.85 5.80
N LEU A 130 -2.08 1.73 6.32
CA LEU A 130 -1.31 1.49 7.54
C LEU A 130 -2.22 1.34 8.76
N ALA A 131 -3.25 2.18 8.90
CA ALA A 131 -4.22 2.09 9.99
C ALA A 131 -5.02 0.76 9.96
N VAL A 132 -5.40 0.26 8.78
CA VAL A 132 -6.07 -1.04 8.63
C VAL A 132 -5.15 -2.19 9.05
N VAL A 133 -3.85 -2.14 8.69
CA VAL A 133 -2.88 -3.16 9.11
C VAL A 133 -2.73 -3.19 10.63
N THR A 134 -2.70 -2.03 11.28
CA THR A 134 -2.58 -1.92 12.74
C THR A 134 -3.86 -2.34 13.48
N THR A 135 -5.04 -2.10 12.91
CA THR A 135 -6.33 -2.43 13.55
C THR A 135 -6.83 -3.85 13.24
N GLY A 136 -6.37 -4.46 12.15
CA GLY A 136 -6.79 -5.79 11.71
C GLY A 136 -6.15 -6.98 12.45
N ILE A 137 -5.11 -6.75 13.25
CA ILE A 137 -4.48 -7.78 14.09
C ILE A 137 -4.55 -7.33 15.55
N PRO A 138 -5.42 -7.92 16.39
CA PRO A 138 -5.40 -7.58 17.80
C PRO A 138 -4.09 -8.09 18.42
N SER A 139 -3.41 -7.24 19.19
CA SER A 139 -2.09 -7.52 19.79
C SER A 139 -2.03 -8.87 20.53
N GLN A 140 -3.14 -9.29 21.13
CA GLN A 140 -3.31 -10.59 21.79
C GLN A 140 -3.08 -11.81 20.89
N TYR A 141 -3.21 -11.67 19.57
CA TYR A 141 -3.03 -12.75 18.61
C TYR A 141 -1.59 -12.86 18.09
N MET A 142 -0.76 -11.83 18.27
CA MET A 142 0.65 -11.85 17.89
C MET A 142 1.45 -13.00 18.52
N PRO A 143 1.38 -13.28 19.84
CA PRO A 143 2.10 -14.42 20.41
C PRO A 143 1.60 -15.76 19.84
N THR A 144 0.29 -15.91 19.61
CA THR A 144 -0.30 -17.14 19.06
C THR A 144 0.11 -17.39 17.62
N VAL A 145 0.17 -16.34 16.80
CA VAL A 145 0.66 -16.42 15.40
C VAL A 145 2.13 -16.79 15.38
N LEU A 146 2.95 -16.16 16.22
CA LEU A 146 4.38 -16.48 16.33
C LEU A 146 4.60 -17.95 16.74
N ILE A 147 3.88 -18.43 17.76
CA ILE A 147 3.95 -19.83 18.21
C ILE A 147 3.53 -20.77 17.07
N SER A 148 2.42 -20.47 16.39
CA SER A 148 1.93 -21.29 15.28
C SER A 148 2.95 -21.38 14.14
N LEU A 149 3.61 -20.26 13.81
CA LEU A 149 4.62 -20.17 12.77
C LEU A 149 5.89 -20.96 13.15
N ILE A 150 6.33 -20.87 14.41
CA ILE A 150 7.47 -21.64 14.94
C ILE A 150 7.17 -23.14 14.92
N VAL A 151 5.96 -23.56 15.32
CA VAL A 151 5.54 -24.97 15.30
C VAL A 151 5.52 -25.50 13.87
N LEU A 152 4.95 -24.75 12.92
CA LEU A 152 4.93 -25.13 11.50
C LEU A 152 6.34 -25.26 10.91
N ILE A 153 7.23 -24.30 11.19
CA ILE A 153 8.63 -24.37 10.75
C ILE A 153 9.32 -25.58 11.39
N GLY A 154 9.14 -25.80 12.70
CA GLY A 154 9.72 -26.93 13.43
C GLY A 154 9.29 -28.28 12.86
N LEU A 155 7.99 -28.48 12.63
CA LEU A 155 7.45 -29.69 12.00
C LEU A 155 7.98 -29.89 10.58
N THR A 156 8.10 -28.81 9.81
CA THR A 156 8.67 -28.86 8.45
C THR A 156 10.15 -29.27 8.47
N LEU A 157 10.95 -28.73 9.40
CA LEU A 157 12.37 -29.08 9.55
C LEU A 157 12.57 -30.51 10.05
N ILE A 158 11.73 -30.97 11.00
CA ILE A 158 11.75 -32.36 11.48
C ILE A 158 11.40 -33.31 10.33
N GLY A 159 10.37 -32.98 9.53
CA GLY A 159 9.99 -33.74 8.35
C GLY A 159 11.11 -33.81 7.31
N LEU A 160 11.76 -32.69 7.00
CA LEU A 160 12.90 -32.63 6.07
C LEU A 160 14.10 -33.45 6.56
N LYS A 161 14.44 -33.33 7.85
CA LYS A 161 15.52 -34.10 8.49
C LYS A 161 15.19 -35.59 8.55
N ALA A 162 13.92 -35.94 8.74
CA ALA A 162 13.46 -37.32 8.80
C ALA A 162 13.35 -37.97 7.42
N GLY A 163 13.05 -37.21 6.37
CA GLY A 163 13.08 -37.67 4.99
C GLY A 163 14.50 -37.92 4.49
N ASN A 164 15.45 -37.03 4.80
CA ASN A 164 16.84 -37.13 4.31
C ASN A 164 17.62 -38.33 4.88
N LYS A 165 17.19 -38.90 6.01
CA LYS A 165 17.88 -40.03 6.66
C LYS A 165 17.42 -41.42 6.17
N ASN A 166 16.42 -41.48 5.29
CA ASN A 166 15.90 -42.73 4.71
C ASN A 166 16.09 -42.81 3.18
N VAL A 167 16.79 -41.86 2.57
CA VAL A 167 17.15 -41.88 1.14
C VAL A 167 18.57 -42.44 1.03
N ASP A 168 18.74 -43.71 1.40
CA ASP A 168 19.88 -44.49 0.92
C ASP A 168 19.40 -45.15 -0.38
N VAL A 169 19.79 -44.54 -1.51
CA VAL A 169 19.44 -45.01 -2.85
C VAL A 169 20.19 -46.32 -3.08
N ARG A 170 19.48 -47.44 -2.97
CA ARG A 170 19.98 -48.76 -3.39
C ARG A 170 20.09 -48.84 -4.90
#